data_AF-A0A920SE73-F1
#
_entry.id   AF-A0A920SE73-F1
#
_cell.length_a   1.000
_cell.length_b   1.000
_cell.length_c   1.000
_cell.angle_alpha   90.00
_cell.angle_beta   90.00
_cell.angle_gamma   90.00
#
_symmetry.space_group_name_H-M   'P 1'
#
loop_
_entity.id
_entity.type
_entity.pdbx_description
1 polymer ?
#
loop_
_entity_poly.entity_id
_entity_poly.type
_entity_poly.pdbx_seq_one_letter_code
_entity_poly.pdbx_strand_id
1 'polypeptide(L)'
;MTRDWTKEGLYPTFIPPITPTVTGRRPVSTEKDKETDQTAIIALTRNGARMAKSLVTSMDGKCTLFVDRRFHQEGDGAEVFDLPLRPVVERAFANCSNLVLFLSTGASIRLLAPLLKSKQTDPAVVCIDDAGSFCVSLISGHIGGADKLGPKKWLKN
;
A
#
# COMPACT_ATOMS: atom_id res chain seq x y z
N MET A 1 46.64 -2.83 -16.04
CA MET A 1 45.93 -4.09 -16.39
C MET A 1 44.43 -3.85 -16.25
N THR A 2 43.79 -3.47 -17.36
CA THR A 2 42.33 -3.35 -17.51
C THR A 2 42.02 -3.88 -18.90
N ARG A 3 41.29 -4.99 -18.99
CA ARG A 3 40.92 -5.62 -20.27
C ARG A 3 39.75 -4.84 -20.87
N ASP A 4 39.93 -4.41 -22.11
CA ASP A 4 38.93 -3.76 -22.96
C ASP A 4 38.07 -4.83 -23.63
N TRP A 5 36.75 -4.77 -23.41
CA TRP A 5 35.76 -5.80 -23.78
C TRP A 5 35.06 -5.51 -25.12
N THR A 6 35.66 -4.71 -26.00
CA THR A 6 34.99 -4.22 -27.21
C THR A 6 35.31 -4.97 -28.50
N LYS A 7 35.98 -6.13 -28.44
CA LYS A 7 36.29 -6.92 -29.65
C LYS A 7 36.04 -8.40 -29.42
N GLU A 8 34.79 -8.83 -29.60
CA GLU A 8 34.42 -9.95 -30.46
C GLU A 8 32.97 -9.74 -30.90
N GLY A 9 32.77 -9.67 -32.23
CA GLY A 9 31.47 -9.44 -32.84
C GLY A 9 30.62 -10.71 -32.85
N LEU A 10 29.31 -10.52 -32.70
CA LEU A 10 28.21 -11.15 -33.44
C LEU A 10 26.88 -10.83 -32.75
N TYR A 11 26.36 -9.62 -32.97
CA TYR A 11 24.93 -9.34 -32.79
C TYR A 11 24.41 -8.78 -34.12
N PRO A 12 23.51 -9.48 -34.85
CA PRO A 12 22.89 -8.89 -36.02
C PRO A 12 21.97 -7.73 -35.57
N THR A 13 22.33 -6.51 -35.97
CA THR A 13 21.53 -5.30 -35.79
C THR A 13 20.37 -5.29 -36.79
N PHE A 14 19.30 -6.03 -36.50
CA PHE A 14 18.01 -5.81 -37.15
C PHE A 14 16.88 -6.27 -36.22
N ILE A 15 16.38 -5.34 -35.39
CA ILE A 15 15.13 -5.51 -34.65
C ILE A 15 14.03 -4.95 -35.57
N PRO A 16 13.13 -5.76 -36.17
CA PRO A 16 12.01 -5.21 -36.91
C PRO A 16 11.10 -4.39 -35.98
N PRO A 17 10.42 -3.34 -36.48
CA PRO A 17 9.49 -2.57 -35.67
C PRO A 17 8.40 -3.51 -35.12
N ILE A 18 8.25 -3.50 -33.80
CA ILE A 18 7.17 -4.22 -33.11
C ILE A 18 5.88 -3.48 -33.46
N THR A 19 5.13 -3.96 -34.45
CA THR A 19 3.77 -3.46 -34.68
C THR A 19 2.90 -4.01 -33.55
N PRO A 20 2.36 -3.18 -32.63
CA PRO A 20 1.45 -3.70 -31.62
C PRO A 20 0.18 -4.17 -32.35
N THR A 21 0.06 -5.49 -32.51
CA THR A 21 -1.19 -6.08 -32.96
C THR A 21 -2.14 -6.00 -31.78
N VAL A 22 -3.04 -5.02 -31.77
CA VAL A 22 -4.13 -4.94 -30.80
C VAL A 22 -5.15 -6.02 -31.18
N THR A 23 -4.89 -7.26 -30.75
CA THR A 23 -5.85 -8.36 -30.83
C THR A 23 -6.83 -8.24 -29.68
N GLY A 24 -8.02 -7.72 -30.01
CA GLY A 24 -9.25 -7.89 -29.23
C GLY A 24 -9.36 -6.98 -28.01
N ARG A 25 -10.48 -6.25 -27.92
CA ARG A 25 -10.97 -5.73 -26.64
C ARG A 25 -11.12 -6.93 -25.70
N ARG A 26 -10.23 -7.06 -24.71
CA ARG A 26 -10.54 -7.94 -23.57
C ARG A 26 -11.82 -7.40 -22.94
N PRO A 27 -12.79 -8.26 -22.62
CA PRO A 27 -13.97 -7.82 -21.89
C PRO A 27 -13.47 -7.11 -20.63
N VAL A 28 -13.96 -5.87 -20.42
CA VAL A 28 -13.89 -5.19 -19.14
C VAL A 28 -14.38 -6.20 -18.12
N SER A 29 -13.48 -6.62 -17.24
CA SER A 29 -13.83 -7.54 -16.17
C SER A 29 -14.84 -6.80 -15.32
N THR A 30 -16.05 -7.34 -15.28
CA THR A 30 -17.18 -6.84 -14.54
C THR A 30 -16.78 -6.58 -13.11
N GLU A 31 -17.09 -5.34 -12.70
CA GLU A 31 -17.15 -4.79 -11.36
C GLU A 31 -17.41 -5.88 -10.32
N LYS A 32 -16.45 -6.09 -9.41
CA LYS A 32 -16.74 -6.76 -8.15
C LYS A 32 -17.23 -5.67 -7.20
N ASP A 33 -18.54 -5.64 -6.99
CA ASP A 33 -19.19 -4.97 -5.87
C ASP A 33 -18.69 -5.59 -4.56
N LYS A 34 -17.50 -5.17 -4.12
CA LYS A 34 -17.08 -5.37 -2.75
C LYS A 34 -17.69 -4.23 -1.96
N GLU A 35 -18.74 -4.54 -1.22
CA GLU A 35 -19.33 -3.72 -0.15
C GLU A 35 -18.33 -3.58 1.02
N THR A 36 -17.11 -3.13 0.74
CA THR A 36 -15.99 -3.05 1.69
C THR A 36 -15.21 -1.75 1.50
N ASP A 37 -15.88 -0.62 1.30
CA ASP A 37 -15.24 0.72 1.25
C ASP A 37 -14.63 1.18 2.60
N GLN A 38 -14.27 0.22 3.44
CA GLN A 38 -13.67 0.41 4.75
C GLN A 38 -12.16 0.50 4.60
N THR A 39 -11.60 1.55 5.19
CA THR A 39 -10.15 1.77 5.27
C THR A 39 -9.64 1.39 6.67
N ALA A 40 -8.68 0.48 6.75
CA ALA A 40 -7.96 0.21 7.98
C ALA A 40 -6.73 1.11 8.08
N ILE A 41 -6.61 1.84 9.18
CA ILE A 41 -5.46 2.70 9.46
C ILE A 41 -4.73 2.08 10.66
N ILE A 42 -3.48 1.67 10.48
CA ILE A 42 -2.76 0.88 11.48
C ILE A 42 -1.49 1.62 11.90
N ALA A 43 -1.34 1.87 13.20
CA ALA A 43 -0.19 2.55 13.75
C ALA A 43 0.48 1.75 14.89
N LEU A 44 1.79 1.56 14.77
CA LEU A 44 2.60 0.81 15.75
C LEU A 44 3.51 1.70 16.60
N THR A 45 3.71 2.96 16.22
CA THR A 45 4.61 3.89 16.90
C THR A 45 3.86 5.10 17.45
N ARG A 46 4.48 5.83 18.37
CA ARG A 46 3.91 7.08 18.93
C ARG A 46 3.61 8.10 17.84
N ASN A 47 4.58 8.38 16.95
CA ASN A 47 4.37 9.40 15.91
C ASN A 47 3.38 8.91 14.85
N GLY A 48 3.46 7.62 14.47
CA GLY A 48 2.46 6.97 13.63
C GLY A 48 1.04 7.12 14.19
N ALA A 49 0.83 6.86 15.47
CA ALA A 49 -0.48 6.99 16.11
C ALA A 49 -0.99 8.43 16.09
N ARG A 50 -0.11 9.42 16.33
CA ARG A 50 -0.46 10.84 16.23
C ARG A 50 -0.91 11.20 14.80
N MET A 51 -0.14 10.82 13.80
CA MET A 51 -0.47 11.10 12.40
C MET A 51 -1.74 10.36 11.94
N ALA A 52 -1.92 9.12 12.37
CA ALA A 52 -3.11 8.31 12.08
C ALA A 52 -4.39 8.96 12.61
N LYS A 53 -4.37 9.53 13.82
CA LYS A 53 -5.52 10.26 14.38
C LYS A 53 -5.85 11.52 13.58
N SER A 54 -4.84 12.28 13.18
CA SER A 54 -5.04 13.44 12.30
C SER A 54 -5.65 13.01 10.96
N LEU A 55 -5.20 11.88 10.39
CA LEU A 55 -5.74 11.33 9.15
C LEU A 55 -7.22 10.94 9.29
N VAL A 56 -7.59 10.20 10.34
CA VAL A 56 -8.99 9.82 10.61
C VAL A 56 -9.91 11.04 10.65
N THR A 57 -9.47 12.13 11.27
CA THR A 57 -10.26 13.37 11.41
C THR A 57 -10.54 14.05 10.07
N SER A 58 -9.70 13.80 9.06
CA SER A 58 -9.73 14.44 7.74
C SER A 58 -10.30 13.56 6.62
N MET A 59 -10.60 12.30 6.93
CA MET A 59 -11.09 11.34 5.94
C MET A 59 -12.62 11.38 5.85
N ASP A 60 -13.13 11.58 4.65
CA ASP A 60 -14.52 11.32 4.31
C ASP A 60 -14.65 9.83 3.95
N GLY A 61 -15.22 9.02 4.84
CA GLY A 61 -15.46 7.59 4.58
C GLY A 61 -15.41 6.71 5.82
N LYS A 62 -15.76 5.44 5.66
CA LYS A 62 -15.68 4.45 6.74
C LYS A 62 -14.22 4.08 6.97
N CYS A 63 -13.69 4.38 8.15
CA CYS A 63 -12.36 3.94 8.54
C CYS A 63 -12.35 3.34 9.94
N THR A 64 -11.40 2.46 10.19
CA THR A 64 -11.11 1.88 11.49
C THR A 64 -9.65 2.13 11.82
N LEU A 65 -9.42 2.81 12.94
CA LEU A 65 -8.10 3.10 13.45
C LEU A 65 -7.66 1.98 14.40
N PHE A 66 -6.51 1.38 14.13
CA PHE A 66 -5.85 0.40 14.99
C PHE A 66 -4.59 1.01 15.58
N VAL A 67 -4.46 0.98 16.91
CA VAL A 67 -3.32 1.56 17.62
C VAL A 67 -2.78 0.57 18.65
N ASP A 68 -1.45 0.45 18.69
CA ASP A 68 -0.78 -0.31 19.74
C ASP A 68 -1.13 0.28 21.12
N ARG A 69 -1.44 -0.59 22.10
CA ARG A 69 -1.85 -0.19 23.46
C ARG A 69 -0.97 0.87 24.09
N ARG A 70 0.35 0.88 23.80
CA ARG A 70 1.30 1.85 24.34
C ARG A 70 1.05 3.30 23.89
N PHE A 71 0.30 3.50 22.81
CA PHE A 71 0.06 4.81 22.18
C PHE A 71 -1.43 5.16 22.05
N HIS A 72 -2.31 4.32 22.59
CA HIS A 72 -3.73 4.61 22.71
C HIS A 72 -3.97 5.82 23.63
N GLN A 73 -4.99 6.63 23.30
CA GLN A 73 -5.49 7.69 24.17
C GLN A 73 -7.00 7.55 24.28
N GLU A 74 -7.54 7.70 25.49
CA GLU A 74 -8.99 7.63 25.70
C GLU A 74 -9.72 8.64 24.80
N GLY A 75 -10.84 8.20 24.23
CA GLY A 75 -11.69 9.04 23.37
C GLY A 75 -11.29 9.11 21.90
N ASP A 76 -10.20 8.45 21.47
CA ASP A 76 -9.78 8.43 20.06
C ASP A 76 -10.56 7.44 19.16
N GLY A 77 -11.46 6.64 19.75
CA GLY A 77 -12.28 5.67 19.01
C GLY A 77 -11.47 4.54 18.34
N ALA A 78 -10.19 4.39 18.69
CA ALA A 78 -9.32 3.38 18.09
C ALA A 78 -9.61 1.97 18.64
N GLU A 79 -9.53 0.97 17.76
CA GLU A 79 -9.35 -0.42 18.15
C GLU A 79 -7.92 -0.61 18.67
N VAL A 80 -7.81 -0.89 19.97
CA VAL A 80 -6.51 -1.10 20.62
C VAL A 80 -6.05 -2.54 20.44
N PHE A 81 -4.77 -2.73 20.10
CA PHE A 81 -4.16 -4.04 19.99
C PHE A 81 -2.85 -4.15 20.78
N ASP A 82 -2.45 -5.39 21.06
CA ASP A 82 -1.15 -5.74 21.62
C ASP A 82 -0.29 -6.44 20.57
N LEU A 83 1.04 -6.38 20.72
CA LEU A 83 1.95 -7.12 19.86
C LEU A 83 1.76 -8.64 20.00
N PRO A 84 1.96 -9.43 18.92
CA PRO A 84 2.52 -9.04 17.62
C PRO A 84 1.50 -8.35 16.69
N LEU A 85 2.00 -7.51 15.77
CA LEU A 85 1.16 -6.74 14.83
C LEU A 85 0.49 -7.60 13.73
N ARG A 86 1.06 -8.77 13.42
CA ARG A 86 0.66 -9.61 12.28
C ARG A 86 -0.84 -9.93 12.24
N PRO A 87 -1.50 -10.38 13.33
CA PRO A 87 -2.93 -10.72 13.30
C PRO A 87 -3.82 -9.54 12.94
N VAL A 88 -3.43 -8.31 13.34
CA VAL A 88 -4.18 -7.09 13.02
C VAL A 88 -4.10 -6.81 11.52
N VAL A 89 -2.90 -6.93 10.93
CA VAL A 89 -2.71 -6.77 9.48
C VAL A 89 -3.44 -7.85 8.70
N GLU A 90 -3.42 -9.10 9.14
CA GLU A 90 -4.14 -10.20 8.52
C GLU A 90 -5.66 -9.97 8.52
N ARG A 91 -6.22 -9.55 9.67
CA ARG A 91 -7.64 -9.20 9.78
C ARG A 91 -7.98 -8.01 8.89
N ALA A 92 -7.19 -6.94 8.90
CA ALA A 92 -7.43 -5.77 8.06
C ALA A 92 -7.36 -6.11 6.57
N PHE A 93 -6.34 -6.87 6.15
CA PHE A 93 -6.13 -7.26 4.76
C PHE A 93 -7.29 -8.12 4.20
N ALA A 94 -7.90 -8.95 5.05
CA ALA A 94 -9.04 -9.78 4.65
C ALA A 94 -10.36 -9.01 4.53
N ASN A 95 -10.55 -7.96 5.36
CA ASN A 95 -11.87 -7.34 5.56
C ASN A 95 -11.98 -5.90 5.02
N CYS A 96 -10.88 -5.26 4.64
CA CYS A 96 -10.86 -3.87 4.16
C CYS A 96 -10.46 -3.81 2.69
N SER A 97 -10.93 -2.79 1.97
CA SER A 97 -10.44 -2.49 0.61
C SER A 97 -9.16 -1.67 0.62
N ASN A 98 -8.91 -0.92 1.69
CA ASN A 98 -7.78 0.00 1.80
C ASN A 98 -7.06 -0.18 3.14
N LEU A 99 -5.73 -0.20 3.12
CA LEU A 99 -4.89 -0.18 4.32
C LEU A 99 -3.90 0.99 4.26
N VAL A 100 -3.83 1.75 5.35
CA VAL A 100 -2.82 2.79 5.59
C VAL A 100 -1.94 2.34 6.76
N LEU A 101 -0.68 2.04 6.48
CA LEU A 101 0.26 1.51 7.47
C LEU A 101 1.25 2.58 7.91
N PHE A 102 1.16 3.04 9.16
CA PHE A 102 2.18 3.90 9.77
C PHE A 102 3.33 3.03 10.30
N LEU A 103 4.17 2.60 9.36
CA LEU A 103 5.26 1.62 9.51
C LEU A 103 6.34 1.88 8.45
N SER A 104 7.58 1.47 8.74
CA SER A 104 8.61 1.45 7.70
C SER A 104 8.23 0.49 6.57
N THR A 105 8.60 0.83 5.33
CA THR A 105 8.33 0.00 4.15
C THR A 105 8.82 -1.43 4.32
N GLY A 106 10.00 -1.63 4.90
CA GLY A 106 10.55 -2.96 5.15
C GLY A 106 9.73 -3.80 6.13
N ALA A 107 9.16 -3.18 7.18
CA ALA A 107 8.26 -3.87 8.10
C ALA A 107 6.93 -4.22 7.41
N SER A 108 6.36 -3.26 6.68
CA SER A 108 5.11 -3.44 5.93
C SER A 108 5.21 -4.60 4.94
N ILE A 109 6.26 -4.67 4.13
CA ILE A 109 6.44 -5.73 3.13
C ILE A 109 6.54 -7.11 3.79
N ARG A 110 7.26 -7.26 4.91
CA ARG A 110 7.38 -8.56 5.61
C ARG A 110 6.06 -9.05 6.19
N LEU A 111 5.17 -8.13 6.57
CA LEU A 111 3.82 -8.45 7.05
C LEU A 111 2.89 -8.81 5.90
N LEU A 112 2.99 -8.09 4.78
CA LEU A 112 2.08 -8.22 3.63
C LEU A 112 2.43 -9.39 2.71
N ALA A 113 3.72 -9.68 2.49
CA ALA A 113 4.18 -10.63 1.48
C ALA A 113 3.50 -12.02 1.58
N PRO A 114 3.27 -12.61 2.77
CA PRO A 114 2.58 -13.90 2.88
C PRO A 114 1.08 -13.85 2.54
N LEU A 115 0.48 -12.65 2.46
CA LEU A 115 -0.96 -12.44 2.28
C LEU A 115 -1.34 -12.14 0.83
N LEU A 116 -0.36 -11.76 0.00
CA LEU A 116 -0.60 -11.34 -1.38
C LEU A 116 -1.13 -12.50 -2.22
N LYS A 117 -2.15 -12.22 -3.03
CA LYS A 117 -2.76 -13.20 -3.95
C LYS A 117 -2.80 -12.65 -5.38
N SER A 118 -3.35 -11.45 -5.56
CA SER A 118 -3.56 -10.88 -6.88
C SER A 118 -3.90 -9.39 -6.79
N LYS A 119 -3.29 -8.57 -7.66
CA LYS A 119 -3.57 -7.12 -7.78
C LYS A 119 -5.03 -6.77 -8.08
N GLN A 120 -5.85 -7.73 -8.51
CA GLN A 120 -7.27 -7.54 -8.77
C GLN A 120 -8.14 -7.71 -7.51
N THR A 121 -7.63 -8.41 -6.49
CA THR A 121 -8.40 -8.77 -5.29
C THR A 121 -7.80 -8.24 -4.00
N ASP A 122 -6.48 -8.03 -4.00
CA ASP A 122 -5.73 -7.54 -2.85
C ASP A 122 -6.07 -6.07 -2.59
N PRO A 123 -6.22 -5.66 -1.32
CA PRO A 123 -6.53 -4.29 -0.97
C PRO A 123 -5.45 -3.32 -1.47
N ALA A 124 -5.84 -2.07 -1.66
CA ALA A 124 -4.90 -0.98 -1.83
C ALA A 124 -4.15 -0.76 -0.52
N VAL A 125 -2.81 -0.81 -0.58
CA VAL A 125 -1.99 -0.61 0.62
C VAL A 125 -0.99 0.51 0.39
N VAL A 126 -1.01 1.50 1.27
CA VAL A 126 0.02 2.53 1.39
C VAL A 126 0.73 2.40 2.74
N CYS A 127 2.02 2.72 2.78
CA CYS A 127 2.73 2.90 4.04
C CYS A 127 3.28 4.32 4.18
N ILE A 128 3.26 4.83 5.41
CA ILE A 128 3.80 6.13 5.80
C ILE A 128 4.89 5.88 6.84
N ASP A 129 6.07 6.43 6.61
CA ASP A 129 7.19 6.24 7.54
C ASP A 129 6.98 6.99 8.86
N ASP A 130 7.76 6.65 9.88
CA ASP A 130 7.55 7.21 11.23
C ASP A 130 7.79 8.72 11.28
N ALA A 131 8.59 9.31 10.38
CA ALA A 131 8.75 10.77 10.32
C ALA A 131 7.65 11.46 9.49
N GLY A 132 6.80 10.69 8.79
CA GLY A 132 5.77 11.24 7.90
C GLY A 132 6.38 11.99 6.72
N SER A 133 7.56 11.59 6.25
CA SER A 133 8.25 12.22 5.12
C SER A 133 7.87 11.58 3.78
N PHE A 134 7.52 10.30 3.81
CA PHE A 134 7.21 9.49 2.65
C PHE A 134 5.91 8.75 2.85
N CYS A 135 5.11 8.72 1.78
CA CYS A 135 3.97 7.83 1.65
C CYS A 135 4.17 7.00 0.38
N VAL A 136 4.25 5.69 0.53
CA VAL A 136 4.60 4.77 -0.56
C VAL A 136 3.43 3.84 -0.82
N SER A 137 2.93 3.86 -2.05
CA SER A 137 1.99 2.87 -2.57
C SER A 137 2.69 1.53 -2.73
N LEU A 138 2.23 0.51 -2.01
CA LEU A 138 2.86 -0.81 -1.98
C LEU A 138 2.10 -1.82 -2.84
N ILE A 139 0.78 -1.89 -2.68
CA ILE A 139 -0.08 -2.93 -3.27
C ILE A 139 -1.27 -2.28 -3.97
N SER A 140 -1.65 -2.81 -5.12
CA SER A 140 -2.84 -2.41 -5.88
C SER A 140 -2.92 -0.89 -6.19
N GLY A 141 -1.79 -0.28 -6.60
CA GLY A 141 -1.67 1.15 -6.95
C GLY A 141 -2.67 1.67 -7.98
N HIS A 142 -2.58 1.16 -9.22
CA HIS A 142 -3.40 1.69 -10.33
C HIS A 142 -4.87 1.22 -10.30
N ILE A 143 -5.10 -0.08 -10.10
CA ILE A 143 -6.46 -0.66 -10.15
C ILE A 143 -7.17 -0.52 -8.80
N GLY A 144 -6.47 -0.76 -7.69
CA GLY A 144 -7.03 -0.66 -6.34
C GLY A 144 -7.02 0.75 -5.75
N GLY A 145 -6.30 1.70 -6.37
CA GLY A 145 -6.33 3.10 -5.96
C GLY A 145 -5.37 3.47 -4.83
N ALA A 146 -4.36 2.66 -4.49
CA ALA A 146 -3.37 3.04 -3.49
C ALA A 146 -2.61 4.33 -3.86
N ASP A 147 -2.43 4.60 -5.16
CA ASP A 147 -1.83 5.86 -5.64
C ASP A 147 -2.73 7.09 -5.36
N LYS A 148 -4.04 6.87 -5.14
CA LYS A 148 -5.01 7.91 -4.78
C LYS A 148 -5.14 8.10 -3.27
N LEU A 149 -4.81 7.08 -2.47
CA LEU A 149 -4.68 7.18 -1.01
C LEU A 149 -3.44 8.01 -0.60
N GLY A 150 -2.45 8.08 -1.51
CA GLY A 150 -1.22 8.83 -1.33
C GLY A 150 -1.44 10.35 -1.24
N PRO A 151 -0.65 11.06 -0.44
CA PRO A 151 -0.80 12.48 -0.27
C PRO A 151 -0.60 13.36 -1.50
N LYS A 152 -1.64 14.10 -1.92
CA LYS A 152 -1.43 15.35 -2.69
C LYS A 152 -1.14 16.56 -1.79
N LYS A 153 -1.55 16.53 -0.50
CA LYS A 153 -1.50 17.70 0.42
C LYS A 153 -1.06 17.40 1.87
N TRP A 154 -0.68 16.17 2.21
CA TRP A 154 -0.60 15.70 3.61
C TRP A 154 0.81 15.72 4.22
N LEU A 155 1.84 15.92 3.40
CA LEU A 155 3.26 15.88 3.81
C LEU A 155 3.89 17.28 3.90
N LYS A 156 3.07 18.34 3.91
CA LYS A 156 3.54 19.71 4.13
C LYS A 156 2.87 20.28 5.38
N ASN A 157 3.60 20.19 6.48
CA ASN A 157 3.74 21.19 7.54
C ASN A 157 4.84 20.73 8.49
#